data_AF-A0A972WEH8-F1
#
_entry.id   AF-A0A972WEH8-F1
#
_cell.length_a   1.000
_cell.length_b   1.000
_cell.length_c   1.000
_cell.angle_alpha   90.00
_cell.angle_beta   90.00
_cell.angle_gamma   90.00
#
_symmetry.space_group_name_H-M   'P 1'
#
loop_
_entity.id
_entity.type
_entity.pdbx_description
1 polymer ?
#
loop_
_entity_poly.entity_id
_entity_poly.type
_entity_poly.pdbx_seq_one_letter_code
_entity_poly.pdbx_strand_id
1 'polypeptide(L)'
;MASTRDRLRTLDAALSKPSRARLASASEAMAMAWNSGDAGSLLDEYRGYCEHLHQFSVDHHLGIFDAGHNELWQAASAENLVYKPCGAGGGDIGILLGTDEATLDAFAARLAKNYTILDCKLSSVGVKMNASKAERS
;
A
#
# COMPACT_ATOMS: atom_id res chain seq x y z
N MET A 1 12.09 1.82 17.28
CA MET A 1 11.52 1.47 15.97
C MET A 1 12.56 0.69 15.18
N ALA A 2 12.21 -0.46 14.60
CA ALA A 2 13.11 -1.24 13.77
C ALA A 2 13.31 -0.53 12.41
N SER A 3 14.55 -0.46 11.92
CA SER A 3 14.83 0.23 10.64
C SER A 3 14.33 -0.60 9.45
N THR A 4 14.18 0.03 8.27
CA THR A 4 13.87 -0.67 7.01
C THR A 4 14.85 -1.84 6.74
N ARG A 5 16.12 -1.67 7.11
CA ARG A 5 17.16 -2.71 6.96
C ARG A 5 16.92 -3.90 7.90
N ASP A 6 16.43 -3.66 9.12
CA ASP A 6 16.11 -4.72 10.08
C ASP A 6 14.91 -5.55 9.61
N ARG A 7 13.90 -4.89 9.03
CA ARG A 7 12.73 -5.58 8.44
C ARG A 7 13.12 -6.47 7.26
N LEU A 8 14.02 -6.00 6.39
CA LEU A 8 14.54 -6.81 5.28
C LEU A 8 15.30 -8.04 5.78
N ARG A 9 16.10 -7.91 6.84
CA ARG A 9 16.85 -9.04 7.41
C ARG A 9 15.94 -10.12 8.02
N THR A 10 14.83 -9.72 8.65
CA THR A 10 13.79 -10.65 9.14
C THR A 10 13.10 -11.38 7.98
N LEU A 11 12.90 -10.70 6.84
CA LEU A 11 12.28 -11.29 5.67
C LEU A 11 13.15 -12.36 5.01
N ASP A 12 14.46 -12.13 4.92
CA ASP A 12 15.42 -13.12 4.39
C ASP A 12 15.50 -14.39 5.25
N ALA A 13 15.28 -14.28 6.56
CA ALA A 13 15.23 -15.43 7.46
C ALA A 13 13.91 -16.24 7.37
N ALA A 14 12.87 -15.69 6.75
CA ALA A 14 11.50 -16.22 6.78
C ALA A 14 10.97 -16.62 5.38
N LEU A 15 11.85 -16.84 4.40
CA LEU A 15 11.55 -17.06 2.98
C LEU A 15 10.52 -18.18 2.66
N SER A 16 10.18 -19.05 3.61
CA SER A 16 9.39 -20.26 3.39
C SER A 16 7.88 -20.16 3.69
N LYS A 17 7.35 -19.01 4.12
CA LYS A 17 5.94 -18.92 4.52
C LYS A 17 4.98 -18.74 3.32
N PRO A 18 3.81 -19.42 3.28
CA PRO A 18 2.84 -19.32 2.17
C PRO A 18 2.26 -17.92 1.94
N SER A 19 2.26 -17.03 2.93
CA SER A 19 1.77 -15.65 2.79
C SER A 19 2.60 -14.84 1.79
N ARG A 20 3.90 -15.09 1.66
CA ARG A 20 4.74 -14.45 0.64
C ARG A 20 4.26 -14.78 -0.78
N ALA A 21 4.02 -16.07 -1.05
CA ALA A 21 3.55 -16.50 -2.38
C ALA A 21 2.16 -15.94 -2.69
N ARG A 22 1.24 -15.98 -1.73
CA ARG A 22 -0.10 -15.39 -1.88
C ARG A 22 -0.04 -13.88 -2.14
N LEU A 23 0.79 -13.15 -1.41
CA LEU A 23 0.99 -11.72 -1.62
C LEU A 23 1.57 -11.43 -3.01
N ALA A 24 2.50 -12.25 -3.51
CA ALA A 24 3.05 -12.12 -4.85
C ALA A 24 1.96 -12.32 -5.92
N SER A 25 1.18 -13.40 -5.84
CA SER A 25 0.08 -13.67 -6.77
C SER A 25 -1.00 -12.57 -6.73
N ALA A 26 -1.34 -12.05 -5.55
CA ALA A 26 -2.28 -10.94 -5.42
C ALA A 26 -1.73 -9.64 -6.03
N SER A 27 -0.42 -9.41 -5.94
CA SER A 27 0.22 -8.27 -6.59
C SER A 27 0.12 -8.35 -8.12
N GLU A 28 0.26 -9.56 -8.68
CA GLU A 28 0.11 -9.80 -10.12
C GLU A 28 -1.34 -9.59 -10.57
N ALA A 29 -2.32 -10.13 -9.84
CA ALA A 29 -3.73 -9.95 -10.14
C ALA A 29 -4.16 -8.47 -10.09
N MET A 30 -3.73 -7.74 -9.06
CA MET A 30 -3.94 -6.30 -8.93
C MET A 30 -3.34 -5.51 -10.12
N ALA A 31 -2.14 -5.89 -10.59
CA ALA A 31 -1.52 -5.26 -11.75
C ALA A 31 -2.28 -5.56 -13.06
N MET A 32 -2.82 -6.77 -13.21
CA MET A 32 -3.68 -7.13 -14.34
C MET A 32 -4.99 -6.35 -14.32
N ALA A 33 -5.64 -6.23 -13.17
CA ALA A 33 -6.86 -5.43 -13.01
C ALA A 33 -6.62 -3.95 -13.31
N TRP A 34 -5.48 -3.40 -12.87
CA TRP A 34 -5.09 -2.03 -13.22
C TRP A 34 -5.03 -1.82 -14.74
N ASN A 35 -4.42 -2.76 -15.47
CA ASN A 35 -4.31 -2.69 -16.92
C ASN A 35 -5.65 -2.86 -17.66
N SER A 36 -6.66 -3.45 -17.01
CA SER A 36 -8.01 -3.59 -17.59
C SER A 36 -8.75 -2.25 -17.65
N GLY A 37 -8.40 -1.28 -16.79
CA GLY A 37 -9.09 0.00 -16.67
C GLY A 37 -10.44 -0.06 -15.94
N ASP A 38 -10.85 -1.23 -15.43
CA ASP A 38 -12.08 -1.37 -14.65
C ASP A 38 -11.84 -1.06 -13.17
N ALA A 39 -12.38 0.07 -12.70
CA ALA A 39 -12.17 0.54 -11.34
C ALA A 39 -12.77 -0.41 -10.27
N GLY A 40 -13.89 -1.08 -10.59
CA GLY A 40 -14.51 -2.05 -9.68
C GLY A 40 -13.60 -3.26 -9.44
N SER A 41 -13.21 -3.93 -10.53
CA SER A 41 -12.28 -5.07 -10.49
C SER A 41 -10.95 -4.69 -9.86
N LEU A 42 -10.43 -3.48 -10.14
CA LEU A 42 -9.22 -3.00 -9.50
C LEU A 42 -9.36 -2.91 -7.98
N LEU A 43 -10.45 -2.32 -7.47
CA LEU A 43 -10.67 -2.22 -6.03
C LEU A 43 -10.88 -3.59 -5.38
N ASP A 44 -11.55 -4.52 -6.05
CA ASP A 44 -11.74 -5.89 -5.57
C ASP A 44 -10.39 -6.62 -5.40
N GLU A 45 -9.52 -6.56 -6.41
CA GLU A 45 -8.17 -7.13 -6.31
C GLU A 45 -7.31 -6.41 -5.26
N TYR A 46 -7.48 -5.09 -5.11
CA TYR A 46 -6.79 -4.32 -4.08
C TYR A 46 -7.21 -4.75 -2.66
N ARG A 47 -8.49 -5.11 -2.43
CA ARG A 47 -8.95 -5.63 -1.14
C ARG A 47 -8.24 -6.95 -0.82
N GLY A 48 -8.24 -7.90 -1.75
CA GLY A 48 -7.54 -9.18 -1.60
C GLY A 48 -6.03 -9.00 -1.38
N TYR A 49 -5.40 -8.10 -2.12
CA TYR A 49 -4.00 -7.73 -1.90
C TYR A 49 -3.75 -7.20 -0.48
N CYS A 50 -4.60 -6.30 0.04
CA CYS A 50 -4.43 -5.74 1.38
C CYS A 50 -4.59 -6.79 2.48
N GLU A 51 -5.54 -7.73 2.33
CA GLU A 51 -5.69 -8.87 3.23
C GLU A 51 -4.43 -9.75 3.25
N HIS A 52 -3.87 -10.06 2.08
CA HIS A 52 -2.63 -10.83 1.99
C HIS A 52 -1.41 -10.08 2.52
N LEU A 53 -1.35 -8.76 2.33
CA LEU A 53 -0.30 -7.91 2.89
C LEU A 53 -0.37 -7.88 4.43
N HIS A 54 -1.58 -7.80 4.98
CA HIS A 54 -1.79 -7.87 6.42
C HIS A 54 -1.37 -9.24 6.97
N GLN A 55 -1.82 -10.34 6.36
CA GLN A 55 -1.42 -11.69 6.77
C GLN A 55 0.09 -11.89 6.69
N PHE A 56 0.73 -11.39 5.63
CA PHE A 56 2.17 -11.41 5.48
C PHE A 56 2.87 -10.62 6.59
N SER A 57 2.37 -9.44 6.95
CA SER A 57 2.90 -8.66 8.07
C SER A 57 2.86 -9.44 9.38
N VAL A 58 1.72 -10.10 9.68
CA VAL A 58 1.52 -10.91 10.88
C VAL A 58 2.45 -12.12 10.88
N ASP A 59 2.42 -12.91 9.80
CA ASP A 59 3.22 -14.14 9.67
C ASP A 59 4.71 -13.87 9.86
N HIS A 60 5.20 -12.72 9.38
CA HIS A 60 6.61 -12.37 9.42
C HIS A 60 6.98 -11.37 10.52
N HIS A 61 6.05 -10.97 11.39
CA HIS A 61 6.24 -10.01 12.47
C HIS A 61 6.88 -8.69 11.99
N LEU A 62 6.39 -8.15 10.87
CA LEU A 62 7.01 -7.00 10.21
C LEU A 62 6.50 -5.64 10.72
N GLY A 63 5.34 -5.62 11.37
CA GLY A 63 4.73 -4.39 11.87
C GLY A 63 4.37 -3.39 10.76
N ILE A 64 3.91 -3.88 9.61
CA ILE A 64 3.51 -3.05 8.46
C ILE A 64 2.25 -2.24 8.79
N PHE A 65 1.32 -2.83 9.56
CA PHE A 65 0.05 -2.22 9.96
C PHE A 65 0.07 -1.62 11.38
N ASP A 66 1.25 -1.45 11.98
CA ASP A 66 1.40 -0.79 13.27
C ASP A 66 1.08 0.72 13.16
N ALA A 67 1.24 1.47 14.26
CA ALA A 67 1.08 2.93 14.28
C ALA A 67 -0.30 3.45 13.80
N GLY A 68 -1.36 2.68 14.05
CA GLY A 68 -2.73 3.07 13.70
C GLY A 68 -3.18 2.59 12.31
N HIS A 69 -2.30 2.00 11.50
CA HIS A 69 -2.65 1.57 10.14
C HIS A 69 -3.65 0.41 10.14
N ASN A 70 -3.63 -0.47 11.15
CA ASN A 70 -4.58 -1.57 11.27
C ASN A 70 -6.01 -1.06 11.50
N GLU A 71 -6.18 -0.08 12.39
CA GLU A 71 -7.47 0.54 12.67
C GLU A 71 -8.03 1.26 11.44
N LEU A 72 -7.17 1.95 10.69
CA LEU A 72 -7.54 2.60 9.44
C LEU A 72 -7.94 1.61 8.35
N TRP A 73 -7.20 0.50 8.23
CA TRP A 73 -7.53 -0.58 7.30
C TRP A 73 -8.89 -1.21 7.58
N GLN A 74 -9.16 -1.55 8.84
CA GLN A 74 -10.43 -2.13 9.27
C GLN A 74 -11.60 -1.15 9.08
N ALA A 75 -11.41 0.13 9.46
CA ALA A 75 -12.44 1.15 9.29
C ALA A 75 -12.78 1.40 7.82
N ALA A 76 -11.78 1.45 6.93
CA ALA A 76 -11.99 1.62 5.49
C ALA A 76 -12.74 0.41 4.91
N SER A 77 -12.34 -0.81 5.28
CA SER A 77 -12.99 -2.04 4.82
C SER A 77 -14.47 -2.10 5.19
N ALA A 78 -14.85 -1.65 6.38
CA ALA A 78 -16.24 -1.57 6.83
C ALA A 78 -17.11 -0.62 5.99
N GLU A 79 -16.50 0.35 5.30
CA GLU A 79 -17.17 1.33 4.43
C GLU A 79 -16.96 1.00 2.94
N ASN A 80 -16.57 -0.24 2.63
CA ASN A 80 -16.26 -0.72 1.28
C ASN A 80 -15.14 0.06 0.56
N LEU A 81 -14.31 0.79 1.31
CA LEU A 81 -13.11 1.47 0.85
C LEU A 81 -11.89 0.55 0.97
N VAL A 82 -10.84 0.89 0.23
CA VAL A 82 -9.54 0.23 0.34
C VAL A 82 -8.57 1.18 1.03
N TYR A 83 -7.91 0.71 2.07
CA TYR A 83 -6.80 1.42 2.70
C TYR A 83 -5.57 0.53 2.78
N LYS A 84 -4.39 1.09 2.50
CA LYS A 84 -3.13 0.41 2.80
C LYS A 84 -2.05 1.37 3.28
N PRO A 85 -1.15 0.92 4.17
CA PRO A 85 0.10 1.63 4.42
C PRO A 85 0.97 1.68 3.15
N CYS A 86 1.74 2.76 3.00
CA CYS A 86 2.69 2.98 1.93
C CYS A 86 4.14 2.82 2.41
N GLY A 87 5.04 2.40 1.51
CA GLY A 87 6.43 2.15 1.85
C GLY A 87 6.63 0.86 2.67
N ALA A 88 7.54 0.89 3.64
CA ALA A 88 7.83 -0.25 4.50
C ALA A 88 6.73 -0.53 5.55
N GLY A 89 5.77 0.40 5.72
CA GLY A 89 4.72 0.37 6.74
C GLY A 89 5.17 0.74 8.15
N GLY A 90 4.27 0.70 9.12
CA GLY A 90 4.53 0.99 10.54
C GLY A 90 4.80 2.46 10.87
N GLY A 91 4.35 3.38 10.00
CA GLY A 91 4.52 4.82 10.09
C GLY A 91 4.37 5.52 8.74
N ASP A 92 4.58 6.83 8.74
CA ASP A 92 4.57 7.73 7.57
C ASP A 92 3.19 7.97 6.93
N ILE A 93 2.88 7.28 5.84
CA ILE A 93 1.77 7.61 4.93
C ILE A 93 0.97 6.34 4.63
N GLY A 94 -0.35 6.48 4.54
CA GLY A 94 -1.24 5.48 3.93
C GLY A 94 -1.97 6.06 2.73
N ILE A 95 -2.54 5.19 1.90
CA ILE A 95 -3.39 5.56 0.78
C ILE A 95 -4.78 4.98 0.99
N LEU A 96 -5.80 5.80 0.72
CA LEU A 96 -7.21 5.44 0.70
C LEU A 96 -7.70 5.48 -0.76
N LEU A 97 -8.44 4.46 -1.18
CA LEU A 97 -8.97 4.31 -2.53
C LEU A 97 -10.45 3.94 -2.46
N GLY A 98 -11.23 4.49 -3.38
CA GLY A 98 -12.67 4.25 -3.51
C GLY A 98 -13.19 4.83 -4.82
N THR A 99 -14.38 4.42 -5.24
CA THR A 99 -15.05 4.93 -6.44
C THR A 99 -16.12 5.97 -6.14
N ASP A 100 -16.56 6.08 -4.88
CA ASP A 100 -17.52 7.08 -4.44
C ASP A 100 -16.82 8.23 -3.71
N GLU A 101 -16.82 9.40 -4.33
CA GLU A 101 -16.18 10.62 -3.82
C GLU A 101 -16.79 11.08 -2.50
N ALA A 102 -18.11 10.98 -2.35
CA ALA A 102 -18.80 11.38 -1.12
C ALA A 102 -18.38 10.52 0.09
N THR A 103 -18.26 9.20 -0.10
CA THR A 103 -17.76 8.29 0.93
C THR A 103 -16.28 8.56 1.25
N LEU A 104 -15.44 8.82 0.25
CA LEU A 104 -14.03 9.19 0.47
C LEU A 104 -13.88 10.48 1.28
N ASP A 105 -14.64 11.52 0.93
CA ASP A 105 -14.62 12.81 1.61
C ASP A 105 -15.12 12.70 3.06
N ALA A 106 -16.22 11.96 3.26
CA ALA A 106 -16.77 11.72 4.60
C ALA A 106 -15.76 10.98 5.49
N PHE A 107 -15.08 9.97 4.94
CA PHE A 107 -14.04 9.22 5.64
C PHE A 107 -12.83 10.11 5.97
N ALA A 108 -12.33 10.86 4.98
CA ALA A 108 -11.18 11.76 5.14
C ALA A 108 -11.46 12.87 6.17
N ALA A 109 -12.65 13.48 6.15
CA ALA A 109 -13.05 14.51 7.12
C ALA A 109 -13.06 13.96 8.56
N ARG A 110 -13.43 12.68 8.74
CA ARG A 110 -13.41 12.00 10.05
C ARG A 110 -11.98 11.83 10.56
N LEU A 111 -11.04 11.53 9.66
CA LEU A 111 -9.62 11.30 9.96
C LEU A 111 -8.80 12.58 10.13
N ALA A 112 -9.22 13.70 9.51
CA ALA A 112 -8.53 14.98 9.56
C ALA A 112 -8.28 15.53 10.99
N LYS A 113 -8.97 14.97 11.99
CA LYS A 113 -8.73 15.28 13.42
C LYS A 113 -7.42 14.71 13.95
N ASN A 114 -6.97 13.59 13.40
CA ASN A 114 -5.84 12.80 13.90
C ASN A 114 -4.73 12.62 12.86
N TYR A 115 -5.01 12.89 11.58
CA TYR A 115 -4.10 12.68 10.46
C TYR A 115 -4.11 13.89 9.53
N THR A 116 -2.97 14.14 8.88
CA THR A 116 -2.86 15.12 7.81
C THR A 116 -3.28 14.49 6.49
N ILE A 117 -4.30 15.06 5.85
CA ILE A 117 -4.66 14.67 4.48
C ILE A 117 -3.71 15.36 3.51
N LEU A 118 -3.05 14.57 2.65
CA LEU A 118 -2.10 15.07 1.66
C LEU A 118 -2.84 15.33 0.34
N ASP A 119 -2.75 16.56 -0.19
CA ASP A 119 -3.22 16.87 -1.54
C ASP A 119 -2.22 16.32 -2.56
N CYS A 120 -2.48 15.10 -3.03
CA CYS A 120 -1.63 14.39 -3.97
C CYS A 120 -2.34 14.14 -5.30
N LYS A 121 -1.62 14.34 -6.40
CA LYS A 121 -2.08 14.03 -7.75
C LYS A 121 -1.12 13.04 -8.39
N LEU A 122 -1.66 12.10 -9.17
CA LEU A 122 -0.84 11.22 -9.99
C LEU A 122 -0.02 12.06 -10.97
N SER A 123 1.30 11.95 -10.89
CA SER A 123 2.19 12.58 -11.85
C SER A 123 2.14 11.83 -13.17
N SER A 124 2.01 12.55 -14.29
CA SER A 124 2.15 11.99 -15.64
C SER A 124 3.61 11.77 -16.05
N VAL A 125 4.57 12.16 -15.20
CA VAL A 125 6.01 12.05 -15.45
C VAL A 125 6.67 11.28 -14.30
N GLY A 126 7.22 10.11 -14.61
CA GLY A 126 8.08 9.35 -13.70
C GLY A 126 9.52 9.88 -13.66
N VAL A 127 10.39 9.23 -12.90
CA VAL A 127 11.83 9.55 -12.87
C VAL A 127 12.45 9.29 -14.25
N LYS A 128 12.98 10.33 -14.88
CA LYS A 128 13.78 10.24 -16.11
C LYS A 128 15.25 10.44 -15.74
N MET A 129 16.07 9.41 -15.96
CA MET A 129 17.51 9.55 -15.84
C MET A 129 18.08 10.02 -17.18
N ASN A 130 18.62 11.23 -17.22
CA ASN A 130 19.39 11.69 -18.37
C ASN A 130 20.81 11.13 -18.24
N ALA A 131 21.28 10.41 -19.26
CA ALA A 131 22.67 10.01 -19.32
C ALA A 131 23.55 11.27 -19.37
N SER A 132 24.46 11.44 -18.41
CA SER A 132 25.47 12.50 -18.46
C SER A 132 26.31 12.31 -19.71
N LYS A 133 26.44 13.35 -20.54
CA LYS A 133 27.44 13.40 -21.61
C LYS A 133 28.79 13.09 -20.99
N ALA A 134 29.41 11.99 -21.41
CA ALA A 134 30.84 11.81 -21.20
C ALA A 134 31.55 12.90 -22.02
N GLU A 135 32.00 13.96 -21.36
CA GLU A 135 33.02 14.85 -21.92
C GLU A 135 34.29 14.01 -22.11
N ARG A 136 34.54 13.59 -23.36
CA ARG A 136 35.87 13.15 -23.77
C ARG A 136 36.59 14.39 -24.27
N SER A 137 37.63 14.77 -23.52
CA SER A 137 38.67 15.73 -23.89
C SER A 137 39.36 15.36 -25.20
#